data_AF-F9RMR5-F1
#
_entry.id   AF-F9RMR5-F1
#
_cell.length_a   1.000
_cell.length_b   1.000
_cell.length_c   1.000
_cell.angle_alpha   90.00
_cell.angle_beta   90.00
_cell.angle_gamma   90.00
#
_symmetry.space_group_name_H-M   'P 1'
#
loop_
_entity.id
_entity.type
_entity.pdbx_description
1 polymer ?
#
loop_
_entity_poly.entity_id
_entity_poly.type
_entity_poly.pdbx_seq_one_letter_code
_entity_poly.pdbx_strand_id
1 'polypeptide(L)'
;MDELAQEIRRYLLSKGIQTTFDWREMLEEEHDFNFTVAKMNQVELLTQTHLLVAQAIGEGMSYERFAKQLKPMLVEQGWWGVQAMTDPWSGDEQIVQLGSTRRMKVIYETNMRTAYAYGQYQRSERVKDTQPYFVYELGPSSVHRPEHVSWAGVMLPIDHSFWSTHYPPNGWGCKCR
;
A
#
# COMPACT_ATOMS: atom_id res chain seq x y z
N MET A 1 -20.99 5.74 -10.09
CA MET A 1 -19.71 5.18 -9.58
C MET A 1 -18.83 6.35 -9.20
N ASP A 2 -18.11 6.25 -8.09
CA ASP A 2 -17.21 7.32 -7.59
C ASP A 2 -16.05 7.57 -8.58
N GLU A 3 -15.92 8.80 -9.07
CA GLU A 3 -14.91 9.20 -10.05
C GLU A 3 -13.49 9.09 -9.46
N LEU A 4 -13.34 9.40 -8.17
CA LEU A 4 -12.08 9.28 -7.44
C LEU A 4 -11.62 7.82 -7.36
N ALA A 5 -12.52 6.90 -7.00
CA ALA A 5 -12.22 5.47 -7.00
C ALA A 5 -11.74 4.95 -8.38
N GLN A 6 -12.31 5.45 -9.47
CA GLN A 6 -11.88 5.06 -10.82
C GLN A 6 -10.51 5.65 -11.20
N GLU A 7 -10.22 6.89 -10.77
CA GLU A 7 -8.90 7.50 -10.93
C GLU A 7 -7.82 6.73 -10.18
N ILE A 8 -8.07 6.43 -8.90
CA ILE A 8 -7.15 5.64 -8.07
C ILE A 8 -6.93 4.24 -8.67
N ARG A 9 -8.00 3.60 -9.15
CA ARG A 9 -7.91 2.29 -9.81
C ARG A 9 -7.01 2.35 -11.05
N ARG A 10 -7.14 3.39 -11.88
CA ARG A 10 -6.27 3.57 -13.06
C ARG A 10 -4.82 3.78 -12.68
N TYR A 11 -4.56 4.60 -11.65
CA TYR A 11 -3.22 4.81 -11.13
C TYR A 11 -2.57 3.49 -10.69
N LEU A 12 -3.27 2.67 -9.89
CA LEU A 12 -2.75 1.36 -9.51
C LEU A 12 -2.45 0.49 -10.73
N LEU A 13 -3.41 0.34 -11.65
CA LEU A 13 -3.22 -0.47 -12.85
C LEU A 13 -2.09 0.01 -13.77
N SER A 14 -1.65 1.26 -13.64
CA SER A 14 -0.50 1.80 -14.38
C SER A 14 0.86 1.37 -13.83
N LYS A 15 0.90 0.85 -12.60
CA LYS A 15 2.15 0.41 -11.95
C LYS A 15 2.70 -0.86 -12.62
N GLY A 16 4.02 -0.92 -12.73
CA GLY A 16 4.74 -2.13 -13.10
C GLY A 16 4.56 -3.23 -12.05
N ILE A 17 4.88 -4.47 -12.41
CA ILE A 17 4.88 -5.61 -11.50
C ILE A 17 6.34 -5.98 -11.22
N GLN A 18 6.76 -5.91 -9.95
CA GLN A 18 8.13 -6.25 -9.55
C GLN A 18 8.10 -7.17 -8.33
N THR A 19 8.78 -8.30 -8.41
CA THR A 19 8.90 -9.26 -7.30
C THR A 19 10.02 -8.86 -6.36
N THR A 20 9.82 -9.00 -5.05
CA THR A 20 10.88 -8.80 -4.04
C THR A 20 10.87 -9.92 -3.00
N PHE A 21 12.02 -10.24 -2.41
CA PHE A 21 12.13 -11.24 -1.34
C PHE A 21 11.95 -10.60 0.04
N ASP A 22 12.62 -9.48 0.31
CA ASP A 22 12.39 -8.59 1.44
C ASP A 22 11.61 -7.34 1.00
N TRP A 23 10.78 -6.81 1.89
CA TRP A 23 10.13 -5.52 1.68
C TRP A 23 11.15 -4.37 1.66
N ARG A 24 12.31 -4.55 2.30
CA ARG A 24 13.40 -3.56 2.33
C ARG A 24 14.14 -3.40 1.00
N GLU A 25 13.99 -4.36 0.08
CA GLU A 25 14.61 -4.30 -1.24
C GLU A 25 13.97 -3.23 -2.15
N MET A 26 12.77 -2.75 -1.81
CA MET A 26 12.10 -1.71 -2.57
C MET A 26 12.33 -0.36 -1.92
N LEU A 27 12.86 0.59 -2.70
CA LEU A 27 12.95 1.98 -2.29
C LEU A 27 11.55 2.62 -2.25
N GLU A 28 11.36 3.64 -1.41
CA GLU A 28 10.06 4.31 -1.25
C GLU A 28 9.55 4.89 -2.59
N GLU A 29 10.46 5.42 -3.40
CA GLU A 29 10.19 5.92 -4.77
C GLU A 29 9.79 4.80 -5.75
N GLU A 30 10.31 3.57 -5.57
CA GLU A 30 9.95 2.44 -6.43
C GLU A 30 8.52 1.97 -6.18
N HIS A 31 7.99 2.18 -4.97
CA HIS A 31 6.57 1.90 -4.68
C HIS A 31 5.62 2.80 -5.48
N ASP A 32 6.06 3.97 -5.95
CA ASP A 32 5.25 4.84 -6.81
C ASP A 32 5.09 4.27 -8.21
N PHE A 33 6.11 3.55 -8.71
CA PHE A 33 6.13 2.99 -10.06
C PHE A 33 5.74 1.52 -10.12
N ASN A 34 5.98 0.74 -9.06
CA ASN A 34 5.82 -0.71 -9.07
C ASN A 34 4.94 -1.22 -7.93
N PHE A 35 4.12 -2.23 -8.25
CA PHE A 35 3.41 -3.05 -7.29
C PHE A 35 4.26 -4.26 -6.91
N THR A 36 4.47 -4.46 -5.61
CA THR A 36 5.19 -5.61 -5.05
C THR A 36 4.49 -6.15 -3.81
N VAL A 37 4.73 -7.43 -3.52
CA VAL A 37 4.45 -8.06 -2.24
C VAL A 37 5.66 -8.91 -1.87
N ALA A 38 6.30 -8.59 -0.75
CA ALA A 38 7.50 -9.32 -0.30
C ALA A 38 7.25 -10.85 -0.24
N LYS A 39 8.22 -11.62 -0.75
CA LYS A 39 8.19 -13.09 -0.87
C LYS A 39 7.15 -13.63 -1.86
N MET A 40 6.50 -12.78 -2.66
CA MET A 40 5.64 -13.19 -3.76
C MET A 40 6.46 -13.15 -5.05
N ASN A 41 7.29 -14.19 -5.25
CA ASN A 41 8.22 -14.30 -6.38
C ASN A 41 7.58 -14.83 -7.68
N GLN A 42 6.30 -15.21 -7.63
CA GLN A 42 5.54 -15.61 -8.79
C GLN A 42 4.84 -14.39 -9.39
N VAL A 43 5.26 -13.98 -10.59
CA VAL A 43 4.71 -12.80 -11.30
C VAL A 43 3.20 -12.93 -11.52
N GLU A 44 2.71 -14.14 -11.82
CA GLU A 44 1.27 -14.38 -12.01
C GLU A 44 0.49 -14.11 -10.72
N LEU A 45 0.89 -14.71 -9.59
CA LEU A 45 0.25 -14.48 -8.29
C LEU A 45 0.28 -13.01 -7.88
N LEU A 46 1.40 -12.33 -8.14
CA LEU A 46 1.55 -10.91 -7.85
C LEU A 46 0.62 -10.05 -8.73
N THR A 47 0.53 -10.37 -10.01
CA THR A 47 -0.39 -9.71 -10.97
C THR A 47 -1.83 -9.93 -10.57
N GLN A 48 -2.23 -11.15 -10.22
CA GLN A 48 -3.58 -11.44 -9.78
C GLN A 48 -3.93 -10.72 -8.46
N THR A 49 -2.98 -10.64 -7.52
CA THR A 49 -3.13 -9.86 -6.28
C THR A 49 -3.31 -8.38 -6.60
N HIS A 50 -2.51 -7.83 -7.51
CA HIS A 50 -2.62 -6.44 -7.96
C HIS A 50 -4.00 -6.13 -8.56
N LEU A 51 -4.48 -6.99 -9.47
CA LEU A 51 -5.80 -6.84 -10.09
C LEU A 51 -6.93 -6.88 -9.06
N LEU A 52 -6.84 -7.77 -8.07
CA LEU A 52 -7.85 -7.87 -7.01
C LEU A 52 -7.86 -6.63 -6.10
N VAL A 53 -6.69 -6.03 -5.82
CA VAL A 53 -6.59 -4.74 -5.11
C VAL A 53 -7.23 -3.62 -5.93
N ALA A 54 -6.92 -3.54 -7.22
CA ALA A 54 -7.50 -2.55 -8.12
C ALA A 54 -9.03 -2.69 -8.23
N GLN A 55 -9.54 -3.93 -8.27
CA GLN A 55 -10.97 -4.22 -8.21
C GLN A 55 -11.56 -3.78 -6.87
N ALA A 56 -10.87 -4.04 -5.75
CA ALA A 56 -11.36 -3.67 -4.44
C ALA A 56 -11.59 -2.16 -4.29
N ILE A 57 -10.71 -1.34 -4.87
CA ILE A 57 -10.89 0.12 -4.92
C ILE A 57 -12.04 0.52 -5.83
N GLY A 58 -12.08 -0.01 -7.05
CA GLY A 58 -13.13 0.35 -8.01
C GLY A 58 -14.55 0.01 -7.56
N GLU A 59 -14.70 -1.06 -6.78
CA GLU A 59 -15.99 -1.56 -6.28
C GLU A 59 -16.29 -1.15 -4.82
N GLY A 60 -15.36 -0.52 -4.10
CA GLY A 60 -15.50 -0.30 -2.66
C GLY A 60 -15.63 -1.61 -1.87
N MET A 61 -14.88 -2.63 -2.27
CA MET A 61 -14.95 -3.99 -1.70
C MET A 61 -14.46 -3.99 -0.25
N SER A 62 -15.20 -4.65 0.65
CA SER A 62 -14.76 -4.82 2.05
C SER A 62 -13.59 -5.80 2.17
N TYR A 63 -12.84 -5.72 3.27
CA TYR A 63 -11.76 -6.66 3.57
C TYR A 63 -12.24 -8.11 3.60
N GLU A 64 -13.43 -8.39 4.13
CA GLU A 64 -13.98 -9.74 4.23
C GLU A 64 -14.24 -10.34 2.84
N ARG A 65 -14.77 -9.54 1.91
CA ARG A 65 -14.99 -9.97 0.51
C ARG A 65 -13.65 -10.15 -0.21
N PHE A 66 -12.72 -9.21 -0.03
CA PHE A 66 -11.36 -9.31 -0.56
C PHE A 66 -10.66 -10.57 -0.08
N ALA A 67 -10.72 -10.86 1.23
CA ALA A 67 -10.07 -12.01 1.83
C ALA A 67 -10.66 -13.34 1.36
N LYS A 68 -11.99 -13.41 1.14
CA LYS A 68 -12.66 -14.59 0.58
C LYS A 68 -12.20 -14.90 -0.85
N GLN A 69 -11.78 -13.91 -1.62
CA GLN A 69 -11.26 -14.09 -2.97
C GLN A 69 -9.75 -14.36 -2.98
N LEU A 70 -8.97 -13.59 -2.21
CA LEU A 70 -7.52 -13.71 -2.19
C LEU A 70 -7.05 -15.04 -1.58
N LYS A 71 -7.65 -15.49 -0.47
CA LYS A 71 -7.13 -16.67 0.25
C LYS A 71 -7.07 -17.94 -0.61
N PRO A 72 -8.13 -18.35 -1.33
CA PRO A 72 -8.07 -19.50 -2.21
C PRO A 72 -6.93 -19.41 -3.23
N MET A 73 -6.76 -18.26 -3.87
CA MET A 73 -5.69 -18.02 -4.85
C MET A 73 -4.30 -18.20 -4.23
N LEU A 74 -4.08 -17.63 -3.04
CA LEU A 74 -2.80 -17.79 -2.33
C LEU A 74 -2.52 -19.27 -1.99
N VAL A 75 -3.54 -20.02 -1.57
CA VAL A 75 -3.40 -21.44 -1.21
C VAL A 75 -3.14 -22.31 -2.44
N GLU A 76 -3.89 -22.08 -3.52
CA GLU A 76 -3.76 -22.81 -4.78
C GLU A 76 -2.37 -22.64 -5.40
N GLN A 77 -1.82 -21.42 -5.33
CA GLN A 77 -0.47 -21.09 -5.82
C GLN A 77 0.64 -21.46 -4.83
N GLY A 78 0.32 -22.18 -3.75
CA GLY A 78 1.27 -22.64 -2.73
C GLY A 78 1.82 -21.54 -1.82
N TRP A 79 1.33 -20.31 -1.92
CA TRP A 79 1.79 -19.15 -1.14
C TRP A 79 1.04 -19.04 0.20
N TRP A 80 1.06 -20.08 1.03
CA TRP A 80 0.35 -20.07 2.31
C TRP A 80 1.11 -20.76 3.44
N GLY A 81 1.02 -20.19 4.64
CA GLY A 81 1.62 -20.73 5.85
C GLY A 81 3.12 -20.45 5.97
N VAL A 82 3.80 -21.28 6.75
CA VAL A 82 5.24 -21.23 6.95
C VAL A 82 5.89 -22.24 6.02
N GLN A 83 6.88 -21.81 5.25
CA GLN A 83 7.60 -22.66 4.28
C GLN A 83 9.10 -22.32 4.27
N ALA A 84 9.90 -23.28 3.84
CA ALA A 84 11.29 -23.04 3.49
C ALA A 84 11.36 -22.31 2.14
N MET A 85 12.17 -21.26 2.06
CA MET A 85 12.39 -20.49 0.83
C MET A 85 13.86 -20.08 0.75
N THR A 86 14.47 -20.23 -0.41
CA THR A 86 15.83 -19.80 -0.67
C THR A 86 15.86 -18.30 -0.98
N ASP A 87 16.72 -17.57 -0.26
CA ASP A 87 17.02 -16.17 -0.58
C ASP A 87 17.80 -16.12 -1.90
N PRO A 88 17.29 -15.45 -2.95
CA PRO A 88 17.96 -15.41 -4.24
C PRO A 88 19.26 -14.60 -4.24
N TRP A 89 19.52 -13.76 -3.22
CA TRP A 89 20.78 -13.03 -3.09
C TRP A 89 21.84 -13.83 -2.33
N SER A 90 21.49 -14.39 -1.17
CA SER A 90 22.48 -15.11 -0.33
C SER A 90 22.62 -16.59 -0.71
N GLY A 91 21.58 -17.19 -1.29
CA GLY A 91 21.51 -18.63 -1.56
C GLY A 91 21.12 -19.47 -0.35
N ASP A 92 20.88 -18.86 0.82
CA ASP A 92 20.54 -19.58 2.05
C ASP A 92 19.05 -19.96 2.09
N GLU A 93 18.76 -21.15 2.62
CA GLU A 93 17.39 -21.56 2.92
C GLU A 93 16.92 -20.94 4.24
N GLN A 94 15.77 -20.26 4.18
CA GLN A 94 15.18 -19.58 5.32
C GLN A 94 13.75 -20.09 5.54
N ILE A 95 13.38 -20.32 6.81
CA ILE A 95 11.99 -20.57 7.18
C ILE A 95 11.25 -19.23 7.21
N VAL A 96 10.34 -19.05 6.26
CA VAL A 96 9.62 -17.79 6.07
C VAL A 96 8.12 -17.96 6.26
N GLN A 97 7.47 -16.92 6.76
CA GLN A 97 6.02 -16.81 6.76
C GLN A 97 5.55 -16.28 5.41
N LEU A 98 4.92 -17.10 4.56
CA LEU A 98 4.21 -16.71 3.33
C LEU A 98 2.81 -16.18 3.70
N GLY A 99 1.76 -16.48 2.94
CA GLY A 99 0.39 -16.04 3.24
C GLY A 99 -0.10 -16.42 4.64
N SER A 100 -0.79 -15.48 5.28
CA SER A 100 -1.52 -15.68 6.55
C SER A 100 -2.65 -14.68 6.64
N THR A 101 -3.64 -14.92 7.52
CA THR A 101 -4.75 -13.98 7.76
C THR A 101 -4.24 -12.57 8.09
N ARG A 102 -3.17 -12.48 8.90
CA ARG A 102 -2.57 -11.18 9.25
C ARG A 102 -1.92 -10.52 8.03
N ARG A 103 -1.14 -11.26 7.23
CA ARG A 103 -0.47 -10.70 6.05
C ARG A 103 -1.46 -10.28 4.97
N MET A 104 -2.54 -11.03 4.75
CA MET A 104 -3.61 -10.62 3.84
C MET A 104 -4.22 -9.28 4.23
N LYS A 105 -4.48 -9.08 5.54
CA LYS A 105 -4.97 -7.80 6.05
C LYS A 105 -3.99 -6.67 5.82
N VAL A 106 -2.69 -6.92 6.00
CA VAL A 106 -1.63 -5.93 5.71
C VAL A 106 -1.59 -5.58 4.23
N ILE A 107 -1.62 -6.58 3.34
CA ILE A 107 -1.65 -6.36 1.87
C ILE A 107 -2.83 -5.47 1.50
N TYR A 108 -4.02 -5.80 1.99
CA TYR A 108 -5.21 -5.00 1.76
C TYR A 108 -5.05 -3.58 2.32
N GLU A 109 -4.85 -3.43 3.64
CA GLU A 109 -4.84 -2.11 4.27
C GLU A 109 -3.75 -1.18 3.73
N THR A 110 -2.54 -1.69 3.50
CA THR A 110 -1.44 -0.88 2.97
C THR A 110 -1.77 -0.38 1.57
N ASN A 111 -2.14 -1.28 0.66
CA ASN A 111 -2.40 -0.89 -0.73
C ASN A 111 -3.61 0.05 -0.84
N MET A 112 -4.68 -0.22 -0.09
CA MET A 112 -5.84 0.67 -0.06
C MET A 112 -5.46 2.07 0.42
N ARG A 113 -4.74 2.18 1.54
CA ARG A 113 -4.35 3.49 2.11
C ARG A 113 -3.43 4.28 1.19
N THR A 114 -2.39 3.66 0.65
CA THR A 114 -1.46 4.33 -0.26
C THR A 114 -2.18 4.80 -1.53
N ALA A 115 -3.07 3.99 -2.08
CA ALA A 115 -3.81 4.34 -3.28
C ALA A 115 -4.81 5.51 -3.03
N TYR A 116 -5.53 5.49 -1.90
CA TYR A 116 -6.40 6.60 -1.53
C TYR A 116 -5.64 7.89 -1.22
N ALA A 117 -4.48 7.79 -0.56
CA ALA A 117 -3.61 8.93 -0.30
C ALA A 117 -3.17 9.60 -1.61
N TYR A 118 -2.74 8.81 -2.61
CA TYR A 118 -2.42 9.33 -3.94
C TYR A 118 -3.60 10.06 -4.57
N GLY A 119 -4.80 9.46 -4.57
CA GLY A 119 -6.00 10.11 -5.14
C GLY A 119 -6.35 11.41 -4.44
N GLN A 120 -6.22 11.44 -3.11
CA GLN A 120 -6.46 12.65 -2.32
C GLN A 120 -5.44 13.74 -2.63
N TYR A 121 -4.15 13.38 -2.75
CA TYR A 121 -3.08 14.31 -3.15
C TYR A 121 -3.37 14.95 -4.51
N GLN A 122 -3.68 14.13 -5.52
CA GLN A 122 -4.02 14.61 -6.87
C GLN A 122 -5.23 15.54 -6.87
N ARG A 123 -6.25 15.22 -6.07
CA ARG A 123 -7.42 16.08 -5.91
C ARG A 123 -7.06 17.41 -5.27
N SER A 124 -6.23 17.40 -4.23
CA SER A 124 -5.77 18.61 -3.54
C SER A 124 -4.94 19.51 -4.45
N GLU A 125 -4.04 18.95 -5.25
CA GLU A 125 -3.33 19.69 -6.30
C GLU A 125 -4.28 20.42 -7.26
N ARG A 126 -5.39 19.77 -7.66
CA ARG A 126 -6.39 20.38 -8.56
C ARG A 126 -7.19 21.53 -7.94
N VAL A 127 -7.33 21.57 -6.62
CA VAL A 127 -8.14 22.60 -5.92
C VAL A 127 -7.30 23.61 -5.14
N LYS A 128 -5.97 23.57 -5.29
CA LYS A 128 -5.03 24.38 -4.50
C LYS A 128 -5.27 25.87 -4.58
N ASP A 129 -5.81 26.38 -5.69
CA ASP A 129 -6.15 27.80 -5.84
C ASP A 129 -7.20 28.28 -4.81
N THR A 130 -8.04 27.35 -4.33
CA THR A 130 -9.11 27.63 -3.35
C THR A 130 -8.84 27.00 -1.97
N GLN A 131 -8.08 25.91 -1.93
CA GLN A 131 -7.69 25.20 -0.70
C GLN A 131 -6.18 24.94 -0.74
N PRO A 132 -5.34 25.97 -0.52
CA PRO A 132 -3.90 25.87 -0.80
C PRO A 132 -3.07 25.17 0.27
N TYR A 133 -3.68 24.68 1.36
CA TYR A 133 -2.96 24.13 2.51
C TYR A 133 -3.33 22.68 2.78
N PHE A 134 -2.33 21.90 3.16
CA PHE A 134 -2.52 20.65 3.89
C PHE A 134 -2.39 20.89 5.40
N VAL A 135 -3.03 20.02 6.18
CA VAL A 135 -2.86 19.93 7.63
C VAL A 135 -2.52 18.49 7.96
N TYR A 136 -1.42 18.25 8.65
CA TYR A 136 -1.07 16.90 9.10
C TYR A 136 -1.94 16.50 10.29
N GLU A 137 -2.77 15.48 10.14
CA GLU A 137 -3.67 15.01 11.19
C GLU A 137 -3.37 13.59 11.63
N LEU A 138 -3.41 13.36 12.94
CA LEU A 138 -3.26 12.02 13.51
C LEU A 138 -4.48 11.16 13.19
N GLY A 139 -4.20 9.90 12.87
CA GLY A 139 -5.22 8.88 12.62
C GLY A 139 -5.85 8.29 13.88
N PRO A 140 -6.78 7.34 13.73
CA PRO A 140 -7.46 6.64 14.83
C PRO A 140 -6.59 5.55 15.50
N SER A 141 -5.26 5.60 15.35
CA SER A 141 -4.38 4.68 16.07
C SER A 141 -4.43 4.97 17.57
N SER A 142 -4.33 3.93 18.41
CA SER A 142 -4.23 4.12 19.86
C SER A 142 -2.86 4.62 20.30
N VAL A 143 -1.82 4.30 19.52
CA VAL A 143 -0.44 4.72 19.74
C VAL A 143 0.10 5.24 18.41
N HIS A 144 0.71 6.43 18.45
CA HIS A 144 1.36 7.07 17.32
C HIS A 144 2.87 7.13 17.55
N ARG A 145 3.63 7.16 16.47
CA ARG A 145 5.07 7.39 16.54
C ARG A 145 5.34 8.81 17.04
N PRO A 146 6.33 9.05 17.93
CA PRO A 146 6.61 10.39 18.46
C PRO A 146 6.81 11.45 17.39
N GLU A 147 7.43 11.08 16.26
CA GLU A 147 7.64 11.95 15.10
C GLU A 147 6.31 12.38 14.49
N HIS A 148 5.34 11.47 14.35
CA HIS A 148 4.02 11.83 13.82
C HIS A 148 3.27 12.77 14.76
N VAL A 149 3.46 12.61 16.07
CA VAL A 149 2.85 13.50 17.08
C VAL A 149 3.45 14.90 16.99
N SER A 150 4.77 15.02 16.74
CA SER A 150 5.40 16.33 16.59
C SER A 150 5.01 17.06 15.30
N TRP A 151 4.54 16.34 14.28
CA TRP A 151 3.99 16.92 13.05
C TRP A 151 2.49 17.25 13.14
N ALA A 152 1.79 16.80 14.17
CA ALA A 152 0.35 17.01 14.28
C ALA A 152 -0.01 18.52 14.28
N GLY A 153 -0.91 18.90 13.37
CA GLY A 153 -1.33 20.30 13.20
C GLY A 153 -0.39 21.15 12.35
N VAL A 154 0.72 20.61 11.83
CA VAL A 154 1.53 21.29 10.82
C VAL A 154 0.63 21.61 9.63
N MET A 155 0.47 22.91 9.37
CA MET A 155 -0.30 23.45 8.26
C MET A 155 0.64 24.18 7.32
N LEU A 156 0.80 23.67 6.10
CA LEU A 156 1.73 24.21 5.11
C LEU A 156 1.08 24.20 3.72
N PRO A 157 1.51 25.09 2.81
CA PRO A 157 1.08 25.05 1.43
C PRO A 157 1.24 23.66 0.82
N ILE A 158 0.34 23.28 -0.09
CA ILE A 158 0.33 21.95 -0.73
C ILE A 158 1.68 21.66 -1.44
N ASP A 159 2.32 22.68 -2.01
CA ASP A 159 3.60 22.61 -2.72
C ASP A 159 4.83 22.71 -1.81
N HIS A 160 4.64 22.83 -0.49
CA HIS A 160 5.75 22.90 0.44
C HIS A 160 6.56 21.59 0.45
N SER A 161 7.89 21.70 0.44
CA SER A 161 8.83 20.56 0.42
C SER A 161 8.75 19.63 1.65
N PHE A 162 7.88 19.92 2.60
CA PHE A 162 7.63 19.06 3.76
C PHE A 162 6.86 17.81 3.31
N TRP A 163 5.93 17.97 2.38
CA TRP A 163 5.04 16.91 1.94
C TRP A 163 5.71 15.84 1.07
N SER A 164 6.92 16.10 0.55
CA SER A 164 7.66 15.09 -0.21
C SER A 164 8.06 13.88 0.64
N THR A 165 8.15 14.04 1.98
CA THR A 165 8.52 12.97 2.90
C THR A 165 7.54 12.76 4.06
N HIS A 166 6.60 13.69 4.25
CA HIS A 166 5.67 13.66 5.38
C HIS A 166 4.21 13.48 4.96
N TYR A 167 3.89 13.45 3.67
CA TYR A 167 2.53 13.18 3.22
C TYR A 167 2.14 11.72 3.53
N PRO A 168 1.12 11.46 4.36
CA PRO A 168 0.79 10.10 4.78
C PRO A 168 0.37 9.19 3.61
N PRO A 169 0.56 7.86 3.71
CA PRO A 169 1.00 7.13 4.91
C PRO A 169 2.52 7.06 5.10
N ASN A 170 3.01 7.60 6.22
CA ASN A 170 4.43 7.56 6.61
C ASN A 170 4.80 6.19 7.23
N GLY A 171 4.91 5.16 6.38
CA GLY A 171 5.33 3.81 6.73
C GLY A 171 4.21 2.85 7.20
N TRP A 172 4.60 1.59 7.43
CA TRP A 172 3.68 0.48 7.73
C TRP A 172 2.74 0.77 8.90
N GLY A 173 1.45 0.50 8.69
CA GLY A 173 0.42 0.66 9.72
C GLY A 173 0.08 2.12 10.07
N CYS A 174 0.66 3.11 9.37
CA CYS A 174 0.27 4.50 9.52
C CYS A 174 -1.21 4.68 9.16
N LYS A 175 -1.91 5.51 9.95
CA LYS A 175 -3.31 5.89 9.73
C LYS A 175 -3.50 7.42 9.74
N CYS A 176 -2.42 8.19 9.74
CA CYS A 176 -2.47 9.65 9.67
C CYS A 176 -3.02 10.10 8.31
N ARG A 177 -3.45 11.35 8.21
CA ARG A 177 -4.08 11.92 7.04
C ARG A 177 -3.63 13.36 6.81
#